data_AF-A0A835FTV8-F1
#
_entry.id   AF-A0A835FTV8-F1
#
_cell.length_a   1.000
_cell.length_b   1.000
_cell.length_c   1.000
_cell.angle_alpha   90.00
_cell.angle_beta   90.00
_cell.angle_gamma   90.00
#
_symmetry.space_group_name_H-M   'P 1'
#
loop_
_entity.id
_entity.type
_entity.pdbx_description
1 polymer ?
#
loop_
_entity_poly.entity_id
_entity_poly.type
_entity_poly.pdbx_seq_one_letter_code
_entity_poly.pdbx_strand_id
1 'polypeptide(L)'
;MISWVQESSKKQEHLQNASFFVWLALHDKCWTAARRRRHNLQNDDACALCGQESETISHILLTCVFSRVIWFNILQSVGLQLLSPTPNQLAEFQEWWSSSRKRIQTADRKSFDTLVVLVAWSLWLERNARTFGRQSRNTAQLIPRHQPGGE
;
A
#
# COMPACT_ATOMS: atom_id res chain seq x y z
N MET A 1 17.27 13.36 23.02
CA MET A 1 15.85 13.67 23.29
C MET A 1 15.15 14.37 22.11
N ILE A 2 15.68 15.47 21.57
CA ILE A 2 15.03 16.21 20.44
C ILE A 2 14.83 15.35 19.19
N SER A 3 15.83 14.55 18.78
CA SER A 3 15.70 13.62 17.66
C SER A 3 14.63 12.54 17.88
N TRP A 4 14.43 12.07 19.12
CA TRP A 4 13.42 11.06 19.43
C TRP A 4 12.00 11.66 19.44
N VAL A 5 11.85 12.91 19.90
CA VAL A 5 10.59 13.67 19.84
C VAL A 5 10.23 14.02 18.41
N GLN A 6 11.19 14.44 17.59
CA GLN A 6 10.99 14.72 16.16
C GLN A 6 10.66 13.45 15.36
N GLU A 7 11.36 12.34 15.64
CA GLU A 7 11.09 11.04 15.02
C GLU A 7 9.70 10.50 15.42
N SER A 8 9.32 10.66 16.70
CA SER A 8 8.00 10.28 17.20
C SER A 8 6.89 11.17 16.62
N SER A 9 7.16 12.47 16.46
CA SER A 9 6.23 13.42 15.83
C SER A 9 6.05 13.12 14.35
N LYS A 10 7.13 12.84 13.60
CA LYS A 10 7.05 12.39 12.20
C LYS A 10 6.29 11.08 12.06
N LYS A 11 6.57 10.09 12.92
CA LYS A 11 5.84 8.81 12.95
C LYS A 11 4.34 9.01 13.19
N GLN A 12 3.98 9.90 14.11
CA GLN A 12 2.58 10.24 14.40
C GLN A 12 1.88 10.90 13.20
N GLU A 13 2.55 11.86 12.54
CA GLU A 13 2.04 12.52 11.33
C GLU A 13 1.84 11.53 10.18
N HIS A 14 2.82 10.63 9.96
CA HIS A 14 2.72 9.59 8.94
C HIS A 14 1.55 8.63 9.18
N LEU A 15 1.27 8.27 10.44
CA LEU A 15 0.14 7.40 10.80
C LEU A 15 -1.22 8.09 10.59
N GLN A 16 -1.33 9.38 10.91
CA GLN A 16 -2.53 10.17 10.66
C GLN A 16 -2.82 10.28 9.15
N ASN A 17 -1.79 10.58 8.35
CA ASN A 17 -1.91 10.64 6.90
C ASN A 17 -2.31 9.29 6.29
N ALA A 18 -1.74 8.19 6.78
CA ALA A 18 -2.09 6.84 6.32
C ALA A 18 -3.55 6.49 6.64
N SER A 19 -4.04 6.85 7.82
CA SER A 19 -5.42 6.61 8.24
C SER A 19 -6.41 7.41 7.40
N PHE A 20 -6.11 8.69 7.15
CA PHE A 20 -6.92 9.54 6.28
C PHE A 20 -6.93 9.05 4.83
N PHE A 21 -5.77 8.62 4.32
CA PHE A 21 -5.66 8.00 3.01
C PHE A 21 -6.54 6.76 2.89
N VAL A 22 -6.49 5.85 3.86
CA VAL A 22 -7.31 4.64 3.83
C VAL A 22 -8.79 4.97 3.81
N TRP A 23 -9.23 5.98 4.57
CA TRP A 23 -10.59 6.47 4.48
C TRP A 23 -10.94 6.95 3.06
N LEU A 24 -10.07 7.74 2.43
CA LEU A 24 -10.28 8.17 1.04
C LEU A 24 -10.36 6.98 0.07
N ALA A 25 -9.50 5.98 0.25
CA ALA A 25 -9.45 4.79 -0.59
C ALA A 25 -10.75 3.97 -0.49
N LEU A 26 -11.28 3.79 0.72
CA LEU A 26 -12.54 3.08 0.96
C LEU A 26 -13.76 3.82 0.38
N HIS A 27 -13.67 5.13 0.17
CA HIS A 27 -14.73 5.94 -0.41
C HIS A 27 -14.55 6.24 -1.91
N ASP A 28 -13.60 5.60 -2.60
CA ASP A 28 -13.19 5.90 -3.99
C ASP A 28 -12.89 7.40 -4.22
N LYS A 29 -12.35 8.06 -3.18
CA LYS A 29 -12.04 9.49 -3.19
C LYS A 29 -10.58 9.79 -3.56
N CYS A 30 -9.79 8.78 -3.88
CA CYS A 30 -8.41 8.92 -4.37
C CYS A 30 -8.35 9.39 -5.83
N TRP A 31 -7.37 10.22 -6.18
CA TRP A 31 -7.12 10.67 -7.56
C TRP A 31 -6.28 9.65 -8.36
N THR A 32 -6.91 8.53 -8.72
CA THR A 32 -6.31 7.53 -9.60
C THR A 32 -6.37 7.96 -11.07
N ALA A 33 -5.58 7.33 -11.93
CA ALA A 33 -5.54 7.63 -13.35
C ALA A 33 -6.92 7.37 -14.02
N ALA A 34 -7.58 6.26 -13.67
CA ALA A 34 -8.93 5.97 -14.13
C ALA A 34 -9.93 7.05 -13.71
N ARG A 35 -9.82 7.58 -12.48
CA ARG A 35 -10.69 8.66 -12.02
C ARG A 35 -10.39 9.99 -12.70
N ARG A 36 -9.11 10.33 -12.91
CA ARG A 36 -8.73 11.53 -13.68
C ARG A 36 -9.26 11.47 -15.10
N ARG A 37 -9.18 10.30 -15.76
CA ARG A 37 -9.76 10.08 -17.09
C ARG A 37 -11.28 10.26 -17.10
N ARG A 38 -12.00 9.69 -16.12
CA ARG A 38 -13.47 9.87 -15.97
C ARG A 38 -13.90 11.35 -15.81
N HIS A 39 -13.02 12.20 -15.29
CA HIS A 39 -13.25 13.65 -15.13
C HIS A 39 -12.57 14.50 -16.21
N ASN A 40 -12.14 13.91 -17.33
CA ASN A 40 -11.49 14.60 -18.46
C ASN A 40 -10.22 15.38 -18.08
N LEU A 41 -9.52 14.95 -17.02
CA LEU A 41 -8.26 15.58 -16.57
C LEU A 41 -7.03 14.98 -17.25
N GLN A 42 -7.17 13.82 -17.91
CA GLN A 42 -6.11 13.18 -18.70
C GLN A 42 -6.70 12.14 -19.66
N ASN A 43 -5.93 11.78 -20.70
CA ASN A 43 -6.36 10.80 -21.70
C ASN A 43 -5.99 9.37 -21.32
N ASP A 44 -4.82 9.12 -20.77
CA ASP A 44 -4.38 7.78 -20.39
C ASP A 44 -4.85 7.41 -18.97
N ASP A 45 -5.15 6.13 -18.73
CA ASP A 45 -5.47 5.60 -17.41
C ASP A 45 -4.55 4.44 -17.00
N ALA A 46 -3.46 4.19 -17.71
CA ALA A 46 -2.49 3.18 -17.34
C ALA A 46 -1.97 3.37 -15.90
N CYS A 47 -1.82 2.26 -15.18
CA CYS A 47 -1.30 2.26 -13.82
C CYS A 47 0.15 2.74 -13.77
N ALA A 48 0.44 3.74 -12.93
CA ALA A 48 1.80 4.26 -12.78
C ALA A 48 2.79 3.24 -12.14
N LEU A 49 2.28 2.17 -11.53
CA LEU A 49 3.12 1.12 -10.92
C LEU A 49 3.54 0.04 -11.93
N CYS A 50 2.62 -0.45 -12.77
CA CYS A 50 2.90 -1.55 -13.71
C CYS A 50 2.81 -1.18 -15.19
N GLY A 51 2.07 -0.13 -15.55
CA GLY A 51 1.82 0.29 -16.93
C GLY A 51 0.97 -0.69 -17.76
N GLN A 52 0.32 -1.68 -17.15
CA GLN A 52 -0.33 -2.79 -17.87
C GLN A 52 -1.86 -2.73 -17.88
N GLU A 53 -2.47 -2.18 -16.83
CA GLU A 53 -3.93 -2.14 -16.64
C GLU A 53 -4.36 -0.73 -16.21
N SER A 54 -5.68 -0.47 -16.26
CA SER A 54 -6.29 0.78 -15.79
C SER A 54 -6.07 0.98 -14.29
N GLU A 55 -5.68 2.20 -13.90
CA GLU A 55 -5.34 2.55 -12.53
C GLU A 55 -6.60 2.83 -11.69
N THR A 56 -7.14 1.78 -11.09
CA THR A 56 -8.15 1.88 -10.02
C THR A 56 -7.49 1.79 -8.64
N ILE A 57 -8.21 2.18 -7.58
CA ILE A 57 -7.68 2.08 -6.22
C ILE A 57 -7.43 0.63 -5.83
N SER A 58 -8.34 -0.27 -6.18
CA SER A 58 -8.22 -1.71 -5.94
C SER A 58 -7.09 -2.33 -6.77
N HIS A 59 -6.86 -1.85 -8.01
CA HIS A 59 -5.67 -2.25 -8.77
C HIS A 59 -4.38 -1.81 -8.09
N ILE A 60 -4.24 -0.53 -7.74
CA ILE A 60 -3.05 0.00 -7.04
C ILE A 60 -2.80 -0.77 -5.74
N LEU A 61 -3.83 -1.02 -4.95
CA LEU A 61 -3.67 -1.58 -3.61
C LEU A 61 -3.56 -3.10 -3.59
N LEU A 62 -4.13 -3.83 -4.55
CA LEU A 62 -4.21 -5.28 -4.49
C LEU A 62 -3.70 -5.97 -5.75
N THR A 63 -4.32 -5.72 -6.90
CA THR A 63 -4.16 -6.61 -8.06
C THR A 63 -2.97 -6.25 -8.94
N CYS A 64 -2.42 -5.03 -8.83
CA CYS A 64 -1.20 -4.64 -9.52
C CYS A 64 -0.07 -5.62 -9.25
N VAL A 65 0.64 -6.07 -10.30
CA VAL A 65 1.77 -7.00 -10.18
C VAL A 65 2.84 -6.49 -9.21
N PHE A 66 3.11 -5.18 -9.20
CA PHE A 66 4.02 -4.57 -8.24
C PHE A 66 3.53 -4.74 -6.80
N SER A 67 2.26 -4.43 -6.56
CA SER A 67 1.64 -4.49 -5.23
C SER A 67 1.53 -5.91 -4.69
N ARG A 68 1.22 -6.90 -5.54
CA ARG A 68 1.18 -8.32 -5.15
C ARG A 68 2.53 -8.81 -4.64
N VAL A 69 3.63 -8.40 -5.27
CA VAL A 69 4.99 -8.74 -4.82
C VAL A 69 5.27 -8.14 -3.43
N ILE A 70 4.88 -6.89 -3.21
CA ILE A 70 5.03 -6.23 -1.90
C ILE A 70 4.21 -6.95 -0.82
N TRP A 71 2.94 -7.25 -1.09
CA TRP A 71 2.09 -7.99 -0.16
C TRP A 71 2.65 -9.35 0.18
N PHE A 72 3.07 -10.12 -0.82
CA PHE A 72 3.63 -11.44 -0.60
C PHE A 72 4.84 -11.39 0.31
N ASN A 73 5.82 -10.52 0.02
CA ASN A 73 7.04 -10.40 0.82
C ASN A 73 6.75 -9.98 2.28
N ILE A 74 5.87 -9.00 2.46
CA ILE A 74 5.53 -8.49 3.80
C ILE A 74 4.76 -9.54 4.58
N LEU A 75 3.73 -10.15 3.99
CA LEU A 75 2.92 -11.16 4.66
C LEU A 75 3.72 -12.44 4.94
N GLN A 76 4.62 -12.83 4.04
CA GLN A 76 5.52 -13.96 4.26
C GLN A 76 6.43 -13.73 5.47
N SER A 77 6.93 -12.50 5.67
CA SER A 77 7.80 -12.18 6.81
C SER A 77 7.12 -12.34 8.18
N VAL A 78 5.78 -12.34 8.21
CA VAL A 78 4.96 -12.53 9.41
C VAL A 78 4.14 -13.83 9.39
N GLY A 79 4.43 -14.75 8.46
CA GLY A 79 3.75 -16.06 8.37
C GLY A 79 2.31 -16.02 7.87
N LEU A 80 1.91 -14.95 7.17
CA LEU A 80 0.55 -14.70 6.67
C LEU A 80 0.44 -14.74 5.14
N GLN A 81 1.39 -15.35 4.42
CA GLN A 81 1.46 -15.37 2.95
C GLN A 81 0.18 -15.86 2.26
N LEU A 82 -0.62 -16.71 2.94
CA LEU A 82 -1.91 -17.20 2.45
C LEU A 82 -3.02 -16.14 2.40
N LEU A 83 -2.75 -14.92 2.87
CA LEU A 83 -3.62 -13.75 2.78
C LEU A 83 -3.26 -12.84 1.59
N SER A 84 -2.17 -13.14 0.88
CA SER A 84 -1.69 -12.29 -0.22
C SER A 84 -2.75 -12.16 -1.32
N PRO A 85 -3.00 -10.95 -1.85
CA PRO A 85 -3.95 -10.76 -2.94
C PRO A 85 -3.56 -11.58 -4.17
N THR A 86 -4.54 -12.22 -4.80
CA THR A 86 -4.31 -13.02 -6.00
C THR A 86 -4.76 -12.29 -7.27
N PRO A 87 -4.19 -12.61 -8.46
CA PRO A 87 -4.50 -11.90 -9.70
C PRO A 87 -5.99 -11.96 -10.10
N ASN A 88 -6.65 -13.09 -9.82
CA ASN A 88 -8.04 -13.33 -10.19
C ASN A 88 -9.02 -12.80 -9.14
N GLN A 89 -8.51 -12.16 -8.09
CA GLN A 89 -9.34 -11.61 -7.04
C GLN A 89 -9.89 -10.26 -7.51
N LEU A 90 -11.10 -10.28 -8.07
CA LEU A 90 -11.88 -9.08 -8.42
C LEU A 90 -12.42 -8.34 -7.17
N ALA A 91 -11.90 -8.65 -5.98
CA ALA A 91 -12.42 -8.11 -4.74
C ALA A 91 -11.95 -6.66 -4.55
N GLU A 92 -12.88 -5.80 -4.15
CA GLU A 92 -12.55 -4.46 -3.71
C GLU A 92 -11.62 -4.49 -2.48
N PHE A 93 -10.82 -3.44 -2.30
CA PHE A 93 -9.87 -3.34 -1.18
C PHE A 93 -10.51 -3.63 0.18
N GLN A 94 -11.72 -3.11 0.41
CA GLN A 94 -12.50 -3.33 1.63
C GLN A 94 -12.87 -4.80 1.84
N GLU A 95 -13.23 -5.51 0.77
CA GLU A 95 -13.67 -6.90 0.83
C GLU A 95 -12.50 -7.84 1.12
N TRP A 96 -11.37 -7.64 0.44
CA TRP A 96 -10.14 -8.37 0.72
C TRP A 96 -9.67 -8.15 2.17
N TRP A 97 -9.69 -6.91 2.66
CA TRP A 97 -9.29 -6.63 4.04
C TRP A 97 -10.26 -7.31 5.02
N SER A 98 -11.56 -7.13 4.85
CA SER A 98 -12.57 -7.69 5.76
C SER A 98 -12.52 -9.22 5.80
N SER A 99 -12.33 -9.89 4.65
CA SER A 99 -12.20 -11.35 4.57
C SER A 99 -10.88 -11.84 5.18
N SER A 100 -9.77 -11.17 4.91
CA SER A 100 -8.46 -11.49 5.51
C SER A 100 -8.49 -11.32 7.04
N ARG A 101 -9.09 -10.24 7.54
CA ARG A 101 -9.22 -9.94 8.98
C ARG A 101 -10.00 -11.01 9.74
N LYS A 102 -11.00 -11.65 9.11
CA LYS A 102 -11.76 -12.76 9.71
C LYS A 102 -10.88 -14.00 9.98
N ARG A 103 -9.79 -14.16 9.22
CA ARG A 103 -8.83 -15.27 9.35
C ARG A 103 -7.74 -14.97 10.39
N ILE A 104 -7.71 -13.77 10.95
CA ILE A 104 -6.76 -13.33 11.99
C ILE A 104 -7.38 -13.51 13.38
N GLN A 105 -6.58 -14.02 14.32
CA GLN A 105 -6.95 -14.13 15.73
C GLN A 105 -7.31 -12.76 16.30
N THR A 106 -8.34 -12.70 17.15
CA THR A 106 -8.88 -11.42 17.66
C THR A 106 -7.81 -10.53 18.30
N ALA A 107 -6.83 -11.11 19.00
CA ALA A 107 -5.72 -10.40 19.62
C ALA A 107 -4.82 -9.68 18.61
N ASP A 108 -4.60 -10.27 17.42
CA ASP A 108 -3.67 -9.77 16.41
C ASP A 108 -4.32 -8.86 15.36
N ARG A 109 -5.66 -8.73 15.39
CA ARG A 109 -6.40 -7.94 14.39
C ARG A 109 -5.94 -6.49 14.30
N LYS A 110 -5.60 -5.86 15.43
CA LYS A 110 -5.09 -4.47 15.43
C LYS A 110 -3.74 -4.35 14.74
N SER A 111 -2.84 -5.32 14.97
CA SER A 111 -1.52 -5.36 14.33
C SER A 111 -1.67 -5.60 12.83
N PHE A 112 -2.56 -6.52 12.45
CA PHE A 112 -2.89 -6.77 11.04
C PHE A 112 -3.49 -5.53 10.36
N ASP A 113 -4.46 -4.87 10.98
CA ASP A 113 -5.06 -3.64 10.44
C ASP A 113 -4.00 -2.55 10.25
N THR A 114 -3.10 -2.39 11.23
CA THR A 114 -1.99 -1.43 11.13
C THR A 114 -1.06 -1.77 9.97
N LEU A 115 -0.69 -3.05 9.82
CA LEU A 115 0.11 -3.52 8.69
C LEU A 115 -0.57 -3.19 7.37
N VAL A 116 -1.86 -3.45 7.26
CA VAL A 116 -2.62 -3.19 6.03
C VAL A 116 -2.62 -1.71 5.66
N VAL A 117 -2.88 -0.83 6.64
CA VAL A 117 -2.84 0.62 6.47
C VAL A 117 -1.47 1.10 6.00
N LEU A 118 -0.39 0.60 6.62
CA LEU A 118 0.98 1.00 6.30
C LEU A 118 1.41 0.56 4.90
N VAL A 119 1.07 -0.68 4.50
CA VAL A 119 1.40 -1.18 3.17
C VAL A 119 0.61 -0.41 2.10
N ALA A 120 -0.70 -0.23 2.31
CA ALA A 120 -1.53 0.52 1.38
C ALA A 120 -1.04 1.96 1.21
N TRP A 121 -0.68 2.62 2.31
CA TRP A 121 -0.10 3.97 2.27
C TRP A 121 1.24 4.00 1.54
N SER A 122 2.12 3.03 1.78
CA SER A 122 3.43 2.95 1.11
C SER A 122 3.30 2.77 -0.41
N LEU A 123 2.37 1.91 -0.84
CA LEU A 123 2.04 1.73 -2.26
C LEU A 123 1.51 3.02 -2.87
N TRP A 124 0.64 3.74 -2.15
CA TRP A 124 0.12 5.02 -2.60
C TRP A 124 1.20 6.10 -2.73
N LEU A 125 2.12 6.17 -1.76
CA LEU A 125 3.27 7.07 -1.81
C LEU A 125 4.18 6.76 -3.01
N GLU A 126 4.50 5.49 -3.24
CA GLU A 126 5.32 5.06 -4.39
C GLU A 126 4.63 5.41 -5.71
N ARG A 127 3.32 5.14 -5.83
CA ARG A 127 2.54 5.53 -7.00
C ARG A 127 2.60 7.05 -7.23
N ASN A 128 2.43 7.85 -6.18
CA ASN A 128 2.47 9.31 -6.29
C ASN A 128 3.87 9.80 -6.66
N ALA A 129 4.93 9.19 -6.12
CA ALA A 129 6.31 9.50 -6.47
C ALA A 129 6.56 9.30 -7.97
N ARG A 130 6.09 8.18 -8.55
CA ARG A 130 6.16 7.90 -10.00
C ARG A 130 5.31 8.86 -10.83
N THR A 131 4.10 9.20 -10.35
CA THR A 131 3.17 10.08 -11.07
C THR A 131 3.67 11.52 -11.12
N PHE A 132 4.30 12.02 -10.06
CA PHE A 132 4.71 13.42 -9.92
C PHE A 132 6.24 13.62 -10.01
N GLY A 133 6.97 12.63 -10.52
CA GLY A 133 8.39 12.77 -10.87
C GLY A 133 9.36 12.96 -9.70
N ARG A 134 9.01 12.55 -8.48
CA ARG A 134 9.98 12.49 -7.37
C ARG A 134 10.58 11.09 -7.34
N GLN A 135 11.82 10.94 -7.80
CA GLN A 135 12.70 9.74 -7.76
C GLN A 135 12.00 8.39 -7.47
N SER A 136 11.82 7.55 -8.50
CA SER A 136 11.31 6.18 -8.35
C SER A 136 12.23 5.36 -7.44
N ARG A 137 11.69 4.79 -6.36
CA ARG A 137 12.45 3.86 -5.52
C ARG A 137 12.23 2.44 -6.03
N ASN A 138 13.31 1.66 -6.17
CA ASN A 138 13.19 0.26 -6.57
C ASN A 138 12.79 -0.61 -5.36
N THR A 139 12.34 -1.84 -5.62
CA THR A 139 11.88 -2.80 -4.60
C THR A 139 12.93 -3.07 -3.52
N ALA A 140 14.22 -3.05 -3.87
CA ALA A 140 15.32 -3.28 -2.93
C ALA A 140 15.54 -2.12 -1.93
N GLN A 141 14.98 -0.94 -2.18
CA GLN A 141 15.05 0.22 -1.30
C GLN A 141 13.90 0.32 -0.30
N LEU A 142 12.87 -0.53 -0.44
CA LEU A 142 11.70 -0.57 0.46
C LEU A 142 11.80 -1.68 1.53
N ILE A 143 12.81 -2.56 1.44
CA ILE A 143 13.03 -3.67 2.38
C ILE A 143 14.21 -3.30 3.30
N PRO A 144 14.03 -3.21 4.64
CA PRO A 144 15.13 -3.01 5.56
C PRO A 144 16.13 -4.16 5.46
N ARG A 145 17.37 -3.88 5.08
CA ARG A 145 18.44 -4.88 5.09
C ARG A 145 18.83 -5.15 6.54
N HIS A 146 18.64 -6.38 6.99
CA HIS A 146 19.28 -6.87 8.21
C HIS A 146 20.75 -7.11 7.89
N GLN A 147 21.67 -6.28 8.42
CA GLN A 147 23.09 -6.61 8.43
C GLN A 147 23.33 -7.63 9.56
N PRO A 148 23.87 -8.83 9.28
CA PRO A 148 24.50 -9.62 10.33
C PRO A 148 25.78 -8.88 10.77
N GLY A 149 25.94 -8.73 12.08
CA GLY A 149 27.09 -8.05 12.68
C GLY A 149 28.40 -8.71 12.27
N GLY A 150 29.36 -7.88 11.85
CA GLY A 150 30.74 -8.26 11.63
C GLY A 150 31.49 -8.32 12.95
N GLU A 151 32.32 -9.35 13.06
CA GLU A 151 33.30 -9.64 14.12
C GLU A 151 34.36 -8.53 14.28
#